data_AF-A0A9D3USK3-F1
#
_entry.id   AF-A0A9D3USK3-F1
#
_cell.length_a   1.000
_cell.length_b   1.000
_cell.length_c   1.000
_cell.angle_alpha   90.00
_cell.angle_beta   90.00
_cell.angle_gamma   90.00
#
_symmetry.space_group_name_H-M   'P 1'
#
loop_
_entity.id
_entity.type
_entity.pdbx_description
1 polymer ?
#
loop_
_entity_poly.entity_id
_entity_poly.type
_entity_poly.pdbx_seq_one_letter_code
_entity_poly.pdbx_strand_id
1 'polypeptide(L)'
;MVIEKCLLNWGIDKLFTVTVDNASLNDVAIGYLRKKFNPRGGLVQNGKYLHMRSMAHIVNLIVVEGLKEMNISVERVRGAVRYVRQSPARLQMFKECVVVEKIECKKILCLDVCTRWNSTYLMLDLRNKIQTLGLNLKRERVGLVWMIGLMLET
;
A
#
# COMPACT_ATOMS: atom_id res chain seq x y z
N MET A 1 -30.20 6.40 9.32
CA MET A 1 -28.99 5.95 8.58
C MET A 1 -28.44 4.69 9.24
N VAL A 2 -27.72 3.78 8.53
CA VAL A 2 -27.19 2.53 9.15
C VAL A 2 -26.29 2.85 10.35
N ILE A 3 -25.39 3.82 10.19
CA ILE A 3 -24.45 4.26 11.25
C ILE A 3 -25.18 4.73 12.51
N GLU A 4 -26.26 5.52 12.38
CA GLU A 4 -27.06 5.95 13.53
C GLU A 4 -27.66 4.76 14.29
N LYS A 5 -28.23 3.79 13.57
CA LYS A 5 -28.79 2.58 14.20
C LYS A 5 -27.71 1.78 14.92
N CYS A 6 -26.53 1.61 14.33
CA CYS A 6 -25.40 0.94 14.96
C CYS A 6 -24.96 1.65 16.25
N LEU A 7 -24.79 2.98 16.22
CA LEU A 7 -24.39 3.76 17.38
C LEU A 7 -25.41 3.62 18.53
N LEU A 8 -26.70 3.72 18.23
CA LEU A 8 -27.76 3.55 19.22
C LEU A 8 -27.79 2.13 19.79
N ASN A 9 -27.65 1.10 18.94
CA ASN A 9 -27.62 -0.29 19.38
C ASN A 9 -26.38 -0.59 20.25
N TRP A 10 -25.27 0.11 20.03
CA TRP A 10 -24.07 0.03 20.87
C TRP A 10 -24.17 0.86 22.16
N GLY A 11 -25.28 1.56 22.39
CA GLY A 11 -25.47 2.44 23.55
C GLY A 11 -24.65 3.73 23.47
N ILE A 12 -24.17 4.11 22.28
CA ILE A 12 -23.39 5.33 22.05
C ILE A 12 -24.35 6.48 21.76
N ASP A 13 -24.62 7.27 22.80
CA ASP A 13 -25.49 8.45 22.78
C ASP A 13 -24.72 9.77 22.60
N LYS A 14 -23.40 9.75 22.87
CA LYS A 14 -22.50 10.89 22.72
C LYS A 14 -21.39 10.63 21.71
N LEU A 15 -21.22 11.59 20.80
CA LEU A 15 -20.20 11.58 19.76
C LEU A 15 -19.20 12.72 20.00
N PHE A 16 -17.92 12.35 20.08
CA PHE A 16 -16.82 13.31 20.07
C PHE A 16 -16.29 13.51 18.65
N THR A 17 -15.83 12.43 18.03
CA THR A 17 -15.21 12.44 16.70
C THR A 17 -15.60 11.20 15.93
N VAL A 18 -15.85 11.36 14.64
CA VAL A 18 -16.02 10.29 13.66
C VAL A 18 -14.89 10.43 12.65
N THR A 19 -14.10 9.37 12.51
CA THR A 19 -12.98 9.33 11.56
C THR A 19 -13.35 8.50 10.34
N VAL A 20 -13.29 9.13 9.17
CA VAL A 20 -13.69 8.54 7.88
C VAL A 20 -12.67 8.90 6.80
N ASP A 21 -12.65 8.17 5.70
CA ASP A 21 -11.79 8.48 4.56
C ASP A 21 -12.15 9.83 3.91
N ASN A 22 -11.25 10.38 3.09
CA ASN A 22 -11.40 11.71 2.52
C ASN A 22 -12.29 11.68 1.26
N ALA A 23 -13.53 11.24 1.40
CA ALA A 23 -14.52 11.18 0.34
C ALA A 23 -15.65 12.18 0.60
N SER A 24 -16.07 12.92 -0.43
CA SER A 24 -17.13 13.94 -0.32
C SER A 24 -18.47 13.38 0.17
N LEU A 25 -18.76 12.10 -0.12
CA LEU A 25 -19.94 11.39 0.38
C LEU A 25 -19.98 11.32 1.91
N ASN A 26 -18.83 11.34 2.57
CA ASN A 26 -18.77 11.30 4.03
C ASN A 26 -19.21 12.62 4.67
N ASP A 27 -19.05 13.76 3.99
CA ASP A 27 -19.54 15.05 4.49
C ASP A 27 -21.07 15.03 4.67
N VAL A 28 -21.79 14.35 3.77
CA VAL A 28 -23.24 14.17 3.85
C VAL A 28 -23.62 13.31 5.06
N ALA A 29 -22.92 12.20 5.27
CA ALA A 29 -23.16 11.31 6.41
C ALA A 29 -22.87 11.99 7.75
N ILE A 30 -21.77 12.75 7.84
CA ILE A 30 -21.45 13.55 9.03
C ILE A 30 -22.48 14.65 9.26
N GLY A 31 -22.93 15.32 8.20
CA GLY A 31 -24.01 16.31 8.26
C GLY A 31 -25.31 15.72 8.82
N TYR A 32 -25.65 14.49 8.42
CA TYR A 32 -26.78 13.75 8.97
C TYR A 32 -26.61 13.44 10.47
N LEU A 33 -25.45 12.91 10.88
CA LEU A 33 -25.17 12.63 12.30
C LEU A 33 -25.22 13.90 13.14
N ARG A 34 -24.68 15.01 12.64
CA ARG A 34 -24.77 16.31 13.31
C ARG A 34 -26.23 16.71 13.56
N LYS A 35 -27.08 16.62 12.53
CA LYS A 35 -28.52 16.94 12.65
C LYS A 35 -29.25 16.03 13.63
N LYS A 36 -28.84 14.78 13.80
CA LYS A 36 -29.50 13.85 14.72
C LYS A 36 -29.03 13.90 16.16
N PHE A 37 -27.75 14.10 16.40
CA PHE A 37 -27.19 14.09 17.75
C PHE A 37 -27.20 15.48 18.40
N ASN A 38 -27.14 16.57 17.63
CA ASN A 38 -27.17 17.93 18.19
C ASN A 38 -28.41 18.23 19.03
N PRO A 39 -29.65 17.91 18.58
CA PRO A 39 -30.86 18.17 19.38
C PRO A 39 -30.93 17.36 20.68
N ARG A 40 -30.17 16.25 20.76
CA ARG A 40 -30.13 15.37 21.94
C ARG A 40 -29.04 15.76 22.94
N GLY A 41 -28.28 16.82 22.67
CA GLY A 41 -27.06 17.14 23.43
C GLY A 41 -25.97 16.06 23.29
N GLY A 42 -26.07 15.21 22.26
CA GLY A 42 -25.20 14.07 22.03
C GLY A 42 -23.89 14.42 21.32
N LEU A 43 -23.56 15.71 21.14
CA LEU A 43 -22.32 16.14 20.51
C LEU A 43 -21.41 16.82 21.53
N VAL A 44 -20.24 16.24 21.75
CA VAL A 44 -19.24 16.85 22.63
C VAL A 44 -18.70 18.13 21.99
N GLN A 45 -18.54 19.19 22.78
CA GLN A 45 -18.06 20.50 22.30
C GLN A 45 -18.89 21.03 21.12
N ASN A 46 -20.21 20.83 21.14
CA ASN A 46 -21.14 21.21 20.07
C ASN A 46 -20.74 20.67 18.68
N GLY A 47 -20.04 19.52 18.66
CA GLY A 47 -19.59 18.87 17.44
C GLY A 47 -18.47 19.61 16.71
N LYS A 48 -17.70 20.46 17.39
CA LYS A 48 -16.53 21.17 16.83
C LYS A 48 -15.52 20.20 16.19
N TYR A 49 -15.35 19.02 16.79
CA TYR A 49 -14.39 17.99 16.34
C TYR A 49 -15.09 16.72 15.82
N LEU A 50 -16.34 16.83 15.39
CA LEU A 50 -17.15 15.68 14.97
C LEU A 50 -16.59 15.00 13.72
N HIS A 51 -15.98 15.75 12.79
CA HIS A 51 -15.40 15.21 11.57
C HIS A 51 -13.88 15.23 11.66
N MET A 52 -13.25 14.06 11.58
CA MET A 52 -11.81 13.94 11.37
C MET A 52 -11.55 13.10 10.12
N ARG A 53 -10.64 13.53 9.27
CA ARG A 53 -10.22 12.73 8.10
C ARG A 53 -9.24 11.65 8.54
N SER A 54 -9.33 10.48 7.93
CA SER A 54 -8.44 9.36 8.20
C SER A 54 -7.02 9.68 7.73
N MET A 55 -6.08 9.77 8.68
CA MET A 55 -4.67 9.98 8.37
C MET A 55 -4.09 8.86 7.50
N ALA A 56 -4.53 7.61 7.72
CA ALA A 56 -4.15 6.47 6.89
C ALA A 56 -4.56 6.68 5.42
N HIS A 57 -5.74 7.26 5.19
CA HIS A 57 -6.19 7.57 3.83
C HIS A 57 -5.41 8.75 3.23
N ILE A 58 -5.09 9.78 4.01
CA ILE A 58 -4.25 10.91 3.55
C ILE A 58 -2.86 10.41 3.12
N VAL A 59 -2.22 9.57 3.94
CA VAL A 59 -0.93 8.97 3.60
C VAL A 59 -1.04 8.12 2.33
N ASN A 60 -2.11 7.32 2.20
CA ASN A 60 -2.37 6.57 0.97
C ASN A 60 -2.45 7.47 -0.27
N LEU A 61 -3.16 8.60 -0.20
CA LEU A 61 -3.24 9.56 -1.31
C LEU A 61 -1.86 10.13 -1.67
N ILE A 62 -1.07 10.55 -0.68
CA ILE A 62 0.28 11.09 -0.90
C ILE A 62 1.18 10.05 -1.57
N VAL A 63 1.18 8.81 -1.06
CA VAL A 63 2.02 7.74 -1.63
C VAL A 63 1.56 7.39 -3.04
N VAL A 64 0.25 7.30 -3.30
CA VAL A 64 -0.26 7.00 -4.64
C VAL A 64 0.13 8.08 -5.65
N GLU A 65 0.01 9.37 -5.30
CA GLU A 65 0.48 10.45 -6.19
C GLU A 65 2.00 10.37 -6.42
N GLY A 66 2.79 10.13 -5.37
CA GLY A 66 4.24 9.95 -5.53
C GLY A 66 4.62 8.74 -6.40
N LEU A 67 3.85 7.66 -6.34
CA LEU A 67 4.05 6.48 -7.20
C LEU A 67 3.74 6.77 -8.68
N LYS A 68 2.85 7.72 -9.00
CA LYS A 68 2.58 8.13 -10.38
C LYS A 68 3.77 8.83 -11.03
N GLU A 69 4.48 9.66 -10.28
CA GLU A 69 5.72 10.31 -10.76
C GLU A 69 6.81 9.26 -11.06
N MET A 70 6.83 8.16 -10.31
CA MET A 70 7.78 7.05 -10.50
C MET A 70 7.24 5.92 -11.37
N ASN A 71 6.14 6.14 -12.11
CA ASN A 71 5.37 5.07 -12.72
C ASN A 71 6.21 4.18 -13.64
N ILE A 72 7.12 4.75 -14.44
CA ILE A 72 7.98 3.97 -15.36
C ILE A 72 8.84 2.96 -14.59
N SER A 73 9.54 3.39 -13.54
CA SER A 73 10.41 2.51 -12.74
C SER A 73 9.60 1.44 -12.03
N VAL A 74 8.41 1.80 -11.50
CA VAL A 74 7.51 0.84 -10.84
C VAL A 74 6.98 -0.19 -11.84
N GLU A 75 6.58 0.22 -13.05
CA GLU A 75 6.14 -0.69 -14.11
C GLU A 75 7.24 -1.65 -14.57
N ARG A 76 8.50 -1.19 -14.64
CA ARG A 76 9.64 -2.06 -14.98
C ARG A 76 9.85 -3.15 -13.95
N VAL A 77 9.89 -2.79 -12.66
CA VAL A 77 10.00 -3.77 -11.57
C VAL A 77 8.81 -4.72 -11.61
N ARG A 78 7.60 -4.21 -11.80
CA ARG A 78 6.38 -5.00 -11.92
C ARG A 78 6.45 -5.99 -13.10
N GLY A 79 6.93 -5.54 -14.25
CA GLY A 79 7.12 -6.36 -15.45
C GLY A 79 8.10 -7.50 -15.21
N ALA A 80 9.23 -7.21 -14.57
CA ALA A 80 10.21 -8.24 -14.20
C ALA A 80 9.64 -9.25 -13.20
N VAL A 81 8.96 -8.79 -12.13
CA VAL A 81 8.29 -9.67 -11.16
C VAL A 81 7.23 -10.54 -11.84
N ARG A 82 6.42 -9.99 -12.75
CA ARG A 82 5.47 -10.76 -13.56
C ARG A 82 6.18 -11.83 -14.39
N TYR A 83 7.25 -11.48 -15.09
CA TYR A 83 7.99 -12.41 -15.95
C TYR A 83 8.53 -13.62 -15.17
N VAL A 84 9.13 -13.39 -14.00
CA VAL A 84 9.64 -14.47 -13.14
C VAL A 84 8.51 -15.37 -12.64
N ARG A 85 7.39 -14.77 -12.21
CA ARG A 85 6.26 -15.51 -11.64
C ARG A 85 5.41 -16.23 -12.68
N GLN A 86 5.51 -15.86 -13.96
CA GLN A 86 4.69 -16.42 -15.03
C GLN A 86 4.94 -17.92 -15.27
N SER A 87 6.12 -18.44 -14.90
CA SER A 87 6.48 -19.85 -15.10
C SER A 87 7.11 -20.45 -13.83
N PRO A 88 6.70 -21.65 -13.39
CA PRO A 88 7.35 -22.37 -12.30
C PRO A 88 8.84 -22.57 -12.52
N ALA A 89 9.27 -22.84 -13.77
CA ALA A 89 10.67 -23.03 -14.12
C ALA A 89 11.48 -21.73 -13.90
N ARG A 90 10.96 -20.58 -14.36
CA ARG A 90 11.61 -19.27 -14.14
C ARG A 90 11.67 -18.90 -12.66
N LEU A 91 10.61 -19.17 -11.91
CA LEU A 91 10.58 -18.94 -10.47
C LEU A 91 11.59 -19.83 -9.75
N GLN A 92 11.75 -21.08 -10.17
CA GLN A 92 12.72 -22.02 -9.61
C GLN A 92 14.15 -21.57 -9.91
N MET A 93 14.45 -21.21 -11.16
CA MET A 93 15.74 -20.62 -11.53
C MET A 93 16.06 -19.37 -10.71
N PHE A 94 15.08 -18.49 -10.49
CA PHE A 94 15.26 -17.31 -9.65
C PHE A 94 15.61 -17.68 -8.20
N LYS A 95 14.92 -18.67 -7.61
CA LYS A 95 15.22 -19.14 -6.24
C LYS A 95 16.64 -19.72 -6.16
N GLU A 96 17.06 -20.50 -7.16
CA GLU A 96 18.43 -21.03 -7.24
C GLU A 96 19.45 -19.90 -7.31
N CYS A 97 19.19 -18.87 -8.10
CA CYS A 97 20.01 -17.67 -8.15
C CYS A 97 20.13 -17.00 -6.78
N VAL A 98 19.00 -16.80 -6.07
CA VAL A 98 19.00 -16.22 -4.71
C VAL A 98 19.87 -17.01 -3.73
N VAL A 99 19.84 -18.35 -3.82
CA VAL A 99 20.67 -19.24 -2.98
C VAL A 99 22.14 -19.14 -3.36
N VAL A 100 22.47 -19.18 -4.66
CA VAL A 100 23.85 -19.07 -5.17
C VAL A 100 24.48 -17.74 -4.76
N GLU A 101 23.72 -16.65 -4.88
CA GLU A 101 24.14 -15.29 -4.54
C GLU A 101 24.10 -15.02 -3.01
N LYS A 102 23.75 -16.01 -2.19
CA LYS A 102 23.63 -15.92 -0.72
C LYS A 102 22.77 -14.73 -0.26
N ILE A 103 21.75 -14.41 -1.04
CA ILE A 103 20.85 -13.32 -0.71
C ILE A 103 19.97 -13.77 0.46
N GLU A 104 20.18 -13.20 1.65
CA GLU A 104 19.33 -13.42 2.82
C GLU A 104 17.96 -12.73 2.65
N CYS A 105 17.18 -13.19 1.68
CA CYS A 105 15.83 -12.70 1.47
C CYS A 105 14.82 -13.83 1.66
N LYS A 106 14.24 -13.88 2.87
CA LYS A 106 13.14 -14.80 3.20
C LYS A 106 11.80 -14.37 2.58
N LYS A 107 11.74 -13.20 1.94
CA LYS A 107 10.52 -12.67 1.32
C LYS A 107 10.34 -13.26 -0.07
N ILE A 108 9.16 -13.80 -0.33
CA ILE A 108 8.76 -14.30 -1.65
C ILE A 108 8.59 -13.11 -2.61
N LEU A 109 9.02 -13.26 -3.86
CA LEU A 109 8.67 -12.36 -4.97
C LEU A 109 7.16 -12.12 -5.02
N CYS A 110 6.69 -10.95 -4.59
CA CYS A 110 5.29 -10.59 -4.61
C CYS A 110 5.01 -9.59 -5.73
N LEU A 111 4.04 -9.93 -6.58
CA LEU A 111 3.46 -8.95 -7.50
C LEU A 111 2.58 -8.01 -6.70
N ASP A 112 2.70 -6.71 -6.96
CA ASP A 112 1.88 -5.73 -6.27
C ASP A 112 0.43 -5.72 -6.77
N VAL A 113 -0.42 -5.11 -5.95
CA VAL A 113 -1.79 -4.71 -6.27
C VAL A 113 -1.73 -3.20 -6.47
N CYS A 114 -1.89 -2.73 -7.71
CA CYS A 114 -1.67 -1.32 -8.08
C CYS A 114 -2.55 -0.31 -7.31
N THR A 115 -3.67 -0.76 -6.75
CA THR A 115 -4.56 0.06 -5.91
C THR A 115 -4.17 0.11 -4.43
N ARG A 116 -3.12 -0.62 -4.03
CA ARG A 116 -2.67 -0.77 -2.63
C ARG A 116 -1.18 -0.50 -2.50
N TRP A 117 -0.85 0.72 -2.11
CA TRP A 117 0.53 1.20 -2.00
C TRP A 117 1.45 0.30 -1.14
N ASN A 118 0.92 -0.31 -0.09
CA ASN A 118 1.70 -1.19 0.80
C ASN A 118 2.22 -2.42 0.05
N SER A 119 1.47 -2.95 -0.93
CA SER A 119 1.92 -4.05 -1.76
C SER A 119 3.00 -3.62 -2.75
N THR A 120 2.88 -2.44 -3.34
CA THR A 120 3.91 -1.84 -4.20
C THR A 120 5.19 -1.58 -3.41
N TYR A 121 5.08 -1.06 -2.19
CA TYR A 121 6.21 -0.91 -1.28
C TYR A 121 6.93 -2.23 -1.01
N LEU A 122 6.20 -3.32 -0.72
CA LEU A 122 6.82 -4.63 -0.49
C LEU A 122 7.55 -5.17 -1.73
N MET A 123 6.99 -4.95 -2.92
CA MET A 123 7.63 -5.30 -4.19
C MET A 123 8.93 -4.50 -4.39
N LEU A 124 8.92 -3.20 -4.12
CA LEU A 124 10.08 -2.32 -4.26
C LEU A 124 11.15 -2.58 -3.18
N ASP A 125 10.76 -2.84 -1.94
CA ASP A 125 11.67 -3.23 -0.84
C ASP A 125 12.43 -4.52 -1.20
N LEU A 126 11.73 -5.49 -1.79
CA LEU A 126 12.36 -6.70 -2.28
C LEU A 126 13.36 -6.41 -3.40
N ARG A 127 12.98 -5.58 -4.38
CA ARG A 127 13.88 -5.16 -5.47
C ARG A 127 15.14 -4.49 -4.93
N ASN A 128 15.02 -3.59 -3.96
CA ASN A 128 16.18 -2.92 -3.36
C ASN A 128 17.09 -3.90 -2.63
N LYS A 129 16.55 -4.87 -1.89
CA LYS A 129 17.35 -5.92 -1.24
C LYS A 129 18.13 -6.77 -2.23
N ILE A 130 17.48 -7.18 -3.33
CA ILE A 130 18.15 -7.92 -4.41
C ILE A 130 19.22 -7.04 -5.07
N GLN A 131 18.94 -5.75 -5.31
CA GLN A 131 19.89 -4.82 -5.91
C GLN A 131 21.15 -4.64 -5.06
N THR A 132 21.00 -4.33 -3.78
CA THR A 132 22.15 -4.07 -2.88
C THR A 132 23.05 -5.31 -2.76
N LEU A 133 22.47 -6.51 -2.83
CA LEU A 133 23.22 -7.76 -2.74
C LEU A 133 23.86 -8.16 -4.09
N GLY A 134 23.16 -7.92 -5.21
CA GLY A 134 23.67 -8.20 -6.57
C GLY A 134 24.72 -7.20 -7.08
N LEU A 135 24.71 -5.95 -6.59
CA LEU A 135 25.71 -4.93 -6.97
C LEU A 135 27.12 -5.21 -6.42
N ASN A 136 27.27 -6.06 -5.41
CA ASN A 136 28.57 -6.47 -4.86
C ASN A 136 29.30 -7.52 -5.73
N LEU A 137 28.68 -8.03 -6.81
CA LEU A 137 29.17 -9.18 -7.56
C LEU A 137 29.30 -8.92 -9.07
N LYS A 138 29.62 -7.69 -9.47
CA LYS A 138 29.84 -7.28 -10.87
C LYS A 138 31.01 -7.96 -11.62
N ARG A 139 31.50 -9.14 -11.23
CA ARG A 139 32.70 -9.72 -11.86
C ARG A 139 32.61 -11.02 -12.65
N GLU A 140 31.58 -11.88 -12.59
CA GLU A 140 31.83 -13.21 -13.22
C GLU A 140 30.70 -14.05 -13.87
N ARG A 141 29.41 -13.66 -13.96
CA ARG A 141 28.42 -14.53 -14.65
C ARG A 141 27.39 -13.81 -15.51
N VAL A 142 27.60 -13.91 -16.82
CA VAL A 142 26.84 -13.26 -17.91
C VAL A 142 25.33 -13.59 -17.91
N GLY A 143 24.91 -14.76 -17.41
CA GLY A 143 23.47 -15.14 -17.39
C GLY A 143 22.63 -14.48 -16.28
N LEU A 144 23.19 -14.28 -15.09
CA LEU A 144 22.55 -13.61 -13.95
C LEU A 144 22.42 -12.09 -14.17
N VAL A 145 23.39 -11.52 -14.88
CA VAL A 145 23.43 -10.10 -15.24
C VAL A 145 22.26 -9.70 -16.16
N TRP A 146 21.72 -10.61 -16.99
CA TRP A 146 20.58 -10.27 -17.86
C TRP A 146 19.24 -10.19 -17.11
N MET A 147 18.94 -11.14 -16.21
CA MET A 147 17.68 -11.12 -15.44
C MET A 147 17.65 -10.02 -14.38
N ILE A 148 18.79 -9.77 -13.72
CA ILE A 148 18.93 -8.69 -12.74
C ILE A 148 19.15 -7.34 -13.47
N GLY A 149 19.85 -7.32 -14.61
CA GLY A 149 20.00 -6.14 -15.47
C GLY A 149 18.67 -5.61 -15.99
N LEU A 150 17.74 -6.50 -16.37
CA LEU A 150 16.34 -6.12 -16.69
C LEU A 150 15.59 -5.47 -15.51
N MET A 151 15.99 -5.72 -14.26
CA MET A 151 15.43 -5.08 -13.06
C MET A 151 16.14 -3.78 -12.65
N LEU A 152 17.36 -3.52 -13.16
CA LEU A 152 18.25 -2.47 -12.66
C LEU A 152 18.68 -1.43 -13.70
N GLU A 153 18.72 -1.79 -14.98
CA GLU A 153 19.09 -0.93 -16.10
C GLU A 153 17.90 -0.77 -17.04
N THR A 154 16.97 0.08 -16.63
CA THR A 154 16.33 1.08 -17.50
C THR A 154 15.65 2.12 -16.64
#